data_AF-A0A949YG75-F1
#
_entry.id   AF-A0A949YG75-F1
#
_cell.length_a   1.000
_cell.length_b   1.000
_cell.length_c   1.000
_cell.angle_alpha   90.00
_cell.angle_beta   90.00
_cell.angle_gamma   90.00
#
_symmetry.space_group_name_H-M   'P 1'
#
loop_
_entity.id
_entity.type
_entity.pdbx_description
1 polymer ?
#
loop_
_entity_poly.entity_id
_entity_poly.type
_entity_poly.pdbx_seq_one_letter_code
_entity_poly.pdbx_strand_id
1 'polypeptide(L)' 'MFDPNDLGSAAIYRRAYGEAARLIEIARFDHCFGRDFAAGIGGNVEAIRAEVHRRMGREANAEAVEMAVTDAMAGRSPRW' A
#
# COMPACT_ATOMS: atom_id res chain seq x y z
N MET A 1 -12.10 -8.76 -10.64
CA MET A 1 -11.07 -9.80 -10.84
C MET A 1 -9.87 -9.09 -11.44
N PHE A 2 -8.83 -8.94 -10.64
CA PHE A 2 -7.55 -8.38 -11.06
C PHE A 2 -6.93 -9.26 -12.16
N ASP A 3 -6.68 -8.66 -13.32
CA ASP A 3 -5.92 -9.30 -14.39
C ASP A 3 -4.52 -8.66 -14.44
N PRO A 4 -3.43 -9.42 -14.15
CA PRO A 4 -2.07 -8.91 -14.27
C PRO A 4 -1.67 -8.56 -15.71
N ASN A 5 -2.40 -9.02 -16.73
CA ASN A 5 -2.19 -8.64 -18.14
C ASN A 5 -2.95 -7.37 -18.54
N ASP A 6 -3.87 -6.88 -17.70
CA ASP A 6 -4.45 -5.55 -17.87
C ASP A 6 -3.43 -4.49 -17.42
N LEU A 7 -2.87 -3.78 -18.40
CA LEU A 7 -1.88 -2.74 -18.19
C LEU A 7 -2.34 -1.66 -17.20
N GLY A 8 -3.65 -1.37 -17.14
CA GLY A 8 -4.22 -0.42 -16.18
C GLY A 8 -4.17 -0.95 -14.77
N SER A 9 -4.66 -2.17 -14.55
CA SER A 9 -4.63 -2.86 -13.25
C SER A 9 -3.20 -3.08 -12.74
N ALA A 10 -2.26 -3.45 -13.62
CA ALA A 10 -0.84 -3.60 -13.28
C ALA A 10 -0.18 -2.25 -12.89
N ALA A 11 -0.54 -1.14 -13.54
CA ALA A 11 -0.04 0.18 -13.17
C ALA A 11 -0.57 0.63 -11.79
N ILE A 12 -1.86 0.41 -11.51
CA ILE A 12 -2.48 0.72 -10.22
C ILE A 12 -1.84 -0.13 -9.12
N TYR A 13 -1.67 -1.43 -9.33
CA TYR A 13 -1.01 -2.32 -8.38
C TYR A 13 0.41 -1.86 -8.04
N ARG A 14 1.22 -1.53 -9.05
CA ARG A 14 2.60 -1.06 -8.85
C ARG A 14 2.67 0.21 -8.00
N ARG A 15 1.82 1.18 -8.29
CA ARG A 15 1.72 2.42 -7.52
C ARG A 15 1.26 2.15 -6.09
N ALA A 16 0.24 1.32 -5.92
CA ALA A 16 -0.28 0.93 -4.60
C ALA A 16 0.79 0.21 -3.77
N TYR A 17 1.56 -0.69 -4.38
CA TYR A 17 2.62 -1.42 -3.71
C TYR A 17 3.72 -0.47 -3.23
N GLY A 18 4.15 0.46 -4.09
CA GLY A 18 5.16 1.45 -3.73
C GLY A 18 4.72 2.35 -2.56
N GLU A 19 3.47 2.81 -2.56
CA GLU A 19 2.92 3.59 -1.44
C GLU A 19 2.83 2.76 -0.16
N ALA A 20 2.39 1.50 -0.25
CA ALA A 20 2.33 0.60 0.90
C ALA A 20 3.73 0.35 1.49
N ALA A 21 4.71 0.04 0.65
CA ALA A 21 6.10 -0.17 1.09
C ALA A 21 6.68 1.08 1.75
N ARG A 22 6.46 2.26 1.17
CA ARG A 22 6.86 3.55 1.76
C ARG A 22 6.22 3.79 3.12
N LEU A 23 4.93 3.50 3.28
CA LEU A 23 4.21 3.66 4.55
C LEU A 23 4.73 2.69 5.62
N ILE A 24 5.00 1.45 5.24
CA ILE A 24 5.59 0.44 6.13
C ILE A 24 6.99 0.88 6.57
N GLU A 25 7.80 1.40 5.66
CA GLU A 25 9.14 1.90 5.96
C GLU A 25 9.09 3.11 6.91
N ILE A 26 8.23 4.09 6.64
CA ILE A 26 8.00 5.25 7.53
C ILE A 26 7.57 4.79 8.93
N ALA A 27 6.63 3.86 9.01
CA ALA A 27 6.14 3.35 10.30
C ALA A 27 7.21 2.57 11.07
N ARG A 28 8.18 1.95 10.38
CA ARG A 28 9.28 1.18 10.99
C ARG A 28 10.44 2.06 11.44
N PHE A 29 10.77 3.10 10.68
CA PHE A 29 12.04 3.82 10.85
C PHE A 29 11.89 5.29 11.24
N ASP A 30 10.73 5.92 11.05
CA ASP A 30 10.63 7.36 11.19
C ASP A 30 10.01 7.81 12.53
N HIS A 31 10.84 8.48 13.34
CA HIS A 31 10.43 9.23 14.52
C HIS A 31 9.85 10.62 14.17
N CYS A 32 9.91 11.05 12.90
CA CYS A 32 9.53 12.40 12.45
C CYS A 32 8.05 12.58 12.05
N PHE A 33 7.34 11.51 11.65
CA PHE A 33 5.89 11.60 11.33
C PHE A 33 4.98 11.66 12.57
N GLY A 34 5.57 11.64 13.76
CA GLY A 34 4.87 11.64 15.04
C GLY A 34 4.56 10.22 15.52
N ARG A 35 4.70 10.01 16.84
CA ARG A 35 4.44 8.74 17.51
C ARG A 35 3.05 8.18 17.17
N ASP A 36 2.05 9.05 16.99
CA ASP A 36 0.66 8.67 16.73
C ASP A 36 0.46 8.09 15.32
N PHE A 37 1.16 8.60 14.32
CA PHE A 37 1.12 8.06 12.96
C PHE A 37 1.75 6.66 12.91
N ALA A 38 2.92 6.50 13.54
CA ALA A 38 3.60 5.21 13.64
C ALA A 38 2.79 4.20 14.47
N ALA A 39 2.12 4.63 15.54
CA ALA A 39 1.27 3.76 16.37
C ALA A 39 -0.05 3.36 15.67
N GLY A 40 -0.61 4.24 14.82
CA GLY A 40 -1.86 3.97 14.09
C GLY A 40 -1.69 3.17 12.80
N ILE A 41 -0.55 3.31 12.11
CA ILE A 41 -0.27 2.63 10.83
C ILE A 41 0.68 1.44 11.01
N GLY A 42 1.62 1.49 11.95
CA GLY A 42 2.63 0.46 12.16
C GLY A 42 2.03 -0.90 12.50
N GLY A 43 1.90 -1.77 11.51
CA GLY A 43 1.35 -3.12 11.65
C GLY A 43 -0.15 -3.24 11.41
N ASN A 44 -0.87 -2.14 11.21
CA ASN A 44 -2.30 -2.19 10.89
C ASN A 44 -2.51 -2.15 9.37
N VAL A 45 -2.75 -3.33 8.79
CA VAL A 45 -3.02 -3.51 7.35
C VAL A 45 -4.15 -2.62 6.86
N GLU A 46 -5.23 -2.47 7.65
CA GLU A 46 -6.39 -1.66 7.26
C GLU A 46 -6.08 -0.17 7.26
N ALA A 47 -5.27 0.30 8.20
CA ALA A 47 -4.81 1.70 8.22
C ALA A 47 -3.91 2.01 7.01
N ILE A 48 -3.03 1.08 6.64
CA ILE A 48 -2.19 1.20 5.43
C ILE A 48 -3.08 1.21 4.18
N ARG A 49 -4.07 0.30 4.08
CA ARG A 49 -5.03 0.27 2.95
C ARG A 49 -5.77 1.59 2.80
N ALA A 50 -6.34 2.10 3.90
CA ALA A 50 -7.08 3.35 3.89
C ALA A 50 -6.21 4.54 3.45
N GLU A 51 -4.97 4.59 3.92
CA GLU A 51 -4.03 5.66 3.56
C GLU A 51 -3.56 5.55 2.09
N VAL A 52 -3.29 4.33 1.60
CA VAL A 52 -2.99 4.09 0.17
C VAL A 52 -4.17 4.52 -0.71
N HIS A 53 -5.40 4.14 -0.35
CA HIS A 53 -6.61 4.58 -1.04
C HIS A 53 -6.74 6.10 -1.07
N ARG A 54 -6.54 6.77 0.08
CA ARG A 54 -6.61 8.22 0.19
C ARG A 54 -5.59 8.92 -0.72
N ARG A 55 -4.36 8.40 -0.81
CA ARG A 55 -3.29 8.97 -1.63
C ARG A 55 -3.46 8.73 -3.12
N MET A 56 -3.99 7.58 -3.50
CA MET A 56 -4.25 7.23 -4.90
C MET A 56 -5.52 7.89 -5.43
N GLY A 57 -6.46 8.26 -4.56
CA GLY A 57 -7.66 8.99 -4.92
C GLY A 57 -8.60 8.17 -5.81
N ARG A 58 -9.27 8.84 -6.76
CA ARG A 58 -10.31 8.24 -7.61
C ARG A 58 -9.82 7.10 -8.52
N GLU A 59 -8.51 7.04 -8.78
CA GLU A 59 -7.88 6.01 -9.61
C GLU A 59 -7.58 4.71 -8.84
N ALA A 60 -7.84 4.69 -7.52
CA ALA A 60 -7.58 3.53 -6.68
C ALA A 60 -8.61 2.41 -6.96
N ASN A 61 -8.17 1.36 -7.64
CA ASN A 61 -8.93 0.10 -7.70
C ASN A 61 -8.77 -0.65 -6.36
N ALA A 62 -9.88 -0.94 -5.68
CA ALA A 62 -9.86 -1.58 -4.36
C ALA A 62 -9.20 -2.95 -4.34
N GLU A 63 -9.44 -3.79 -5.34
CA GLU A 63 -8.86 -5.14 -5.43
C GLU A 63 -7.34 -5.08 -5.65
N ALA A 64 -6.88 -4.17 -6.51
CA ALA A 64 -5.46 -3.95 -6.76
C ALA A 64 -4.74 -3.38 -5.53
N VAL A 65 -5.36 -2.43 -4.82
CA VAL A 65 -4.82 -1.87 -3.58
C VAL A 65 -4.77 -2.92 -2.48
N GLU A 66 -5.83 -3.70 -2.31
CA GLU A 66 -5.88 -4.77 -1.32
C GLU A 66 -4.73 -5.76 -1.51
N MET A 67 -4.55 -6.23 -2.74
CA MET A 67 -3.49 -7.18 -3.06
C MET A 67 -2.09 -6.58 -2.90
N ALA A 68 -1.88 -5.34 -3.36
CA ALA A 68 -0.61 -4.65 -3.22
C ALA A 68 -0.20 -4.45 -1.77
N VAL A 69 -1.13 -4.00 -0.91
CA VAL A 69 -0.86 -3.83 0.52
C VAL A 69 -0.59 -5.17 1.19
N THR A 70 -1.35 -6.21 0.84
CA THR A 70 -1.18 -7.55 1.41
C THR A 70 0.19 -8.14 1.02
N ASP A 71 0.63 -7.96 -0.22
CA ASP A 71 1.95 -8.39 -0.68
C ASP A 71 3.08 -7.62 0.01
N ALA A 72 2.96 -6.29 0.11
CA ALA A 72 3.96 -5.44 0.78
C ALA A 72 4.09 -5.77 2.27
N MET A 73 2.97 -5.97 2.96
CA MET A 73 2.95 -6.36 4.38
C MET A 73 3.55 -7.73 4.64
N ALA A 74 3.37 -8.67 3.71
CA ALA A 74 4.00 -9.98 3.79
C ALA A 74 5.48 -9.99 3.38
N GLY A 75 6.04 -8.84 2.97
CA GLY A 75 7.41 -8.75 2.47
C GLY A 75 7.64 -9.53 1.18
N ARG A 76 6.58 -9.82 0.40
CA ARG A 76 6.70 -10.54 -0.85
C ARG A 76 7.35 -9.68 -1.92
N SER A 77 8.10 -10.29 -2.82
CA SER A 77 8.53 -9.60 -4.03
C SER A 77 7.31 -9.14 -4.83
N PRO A 78 7.32 -7.93 -5.38
CA PRO A 78 6.18 -7.44 -6.14
C PRO A 78 5.96 -8.24 -7.42
N ARG A 79 4.70 -8.32 -7.85
CA ARG A 79 4.28 -9.03 -9.05
C ARG A 79 4.33 -8.07 -10.25
N TRP A 80 5.50 -7.94 -10.86
CA TRP A 80 5.68 -7.22 -12.13
C TRP A 80 6.53 -8.03 -13.09
#